data_AF-A0A1F6GBT1-F1
#
_entry.id   AF-A0A1F6GBT1-F1
#
_cell.length_a   1.000
_cell.length_b   1.000
_cell.length_c   1.000
_cell.angle_alpha   90.00
_cell.angle_beta   90.00
_cell.angle_gamma   90.00
#
_symmetry.space_group_name_H-M   'P 1'
#
loop_
_entity.id
_entity.type
_entity.pdbx_description
1 polymer ?
#
loop_
_entity_poly.entity_id
_entity_poly.type
_entity_poly.pdbx_seq_one_letter_code
_entity_poly.pdbx_strand_id
1 'polypeptide(L)'
;MSWEKTYLRLRLEKQIAPHDTQIEVNQFVQGLTEIYGGLLEAAKARETGARAKLADFAVEYLNVARNVYQGGPSYKTIKDRVVKELGEVTAS
;
A
#
# COMPACT_ATOMS: atom_id res chain seq x y z
N MET A 1 3.70 11.31 -15.51
CA MET A 1 4.84 10.76 -14.72
C MET A 1 4.61 9.26 -14.60
N SER A 2 5.62 8.41 -14.76
CA SER A 2 5.41 6.94 -14.70
C SER A 2 5.01 6.49 -13.30
N TRP A 3 4.31 5.35 -13.19
CA TRP A 3 3.92 4.77 -11.90
C TRP A 3 5.13 4.56 -10.98
N GLU A 4 6.28 4.18 -11.53
CA GLU A 4 7.53 3.96 -10.78
C GLU A 4 8.04 5.25 -10.12
N LYS A 5 8.03 6.37 -10.86
CA LYS A 5 8.44 7.67 -10.33
C LYS A 5 7.46 8.14 -9.26
N THR A 6 6.16 7.92 -9.46
CA THR A 6 5.14 8.23 -8.46
C THR A 6 5.31 7.39 -7.20
N TYR A 7 5.56 6.08 -7.35
CA TYR A 7 5.84 5.17 -6.25
C TYR A 7 7.06 5.63 -5.45
N LEU A 8 8.19 5.92 -6.10
CA LEU A 8 9.41 6.39 -5.43
C LEU A 8 9.20 7.70 -4.70
N ARG A 9 8.53 8.67 -5.34
CA ARG A 9 8.18 9.95 -4.71
C ARG A 9 7.33 9.74 -3.45
N LEU A 10 6.25 8.97 -3.56
CA LEU A 10 5.38 8.68 -2.41
C LEU A 10 6.12 7.91 -1.31
N ARG A 11 6.99 6.95 -1.65
CA ARG A 11 7.86 6.26 -0.67
C ARG A 11 8.74 7.25 0.08
N LEU A 12 9.36 8.21 -0.60
CA LEU A 12 10.21 9.22 0.04
C LEU A 12 9.41 10.20 0.91
N GLU A 13 8.25 10.66 0.42
CA GLU A 13 7.41 11.64 1.12
C GLU A 13 6.65 11.04 2.30
N LYS A 14 6.21 9.79 2.18
CA LYS A 14 5.24 9.15 3.10
C LYS A 14 5.87 8.08 3.98
N GLN A 15 7.04 7.58 3.61
CA GLN A 15 7.73 6.50 4.29
C GLN A 15 9.04 6.97 4.94
N ILE A 16 8.95 8.11 5.61
CA ILE A 16 9.89 8.47 6.67
C ILE A 16 9.81 7.32 7.71
N ALA A 17 10.96 6.78 8.11
CA ALA A 17 11.08 5.44 8.70
C ALA A 17 10.16 5.23 9.92
N PRO A 18 9.69 3.99 10.20
CA PRO A 18 8.90 3.70 11.40
C PRO A 18 9.64 3.95 12.74
N HIS A 19 10.94 4.27 12.68
CA HIS A 19 11.78 4.66 13.81
C HIS A 19 12.00 6.17 13.89
N ASP A 20 11.52 6.93 12.91
CA ASP A 20 11.50 8.38 12.97
C ASP A 20 10.43 8.76 13.99
N THR A 21 10.89 9.06 15.21
CA THR A 21 10.05 9.28 16.40
C THR A 21 9.08 10.46 16.28
N GLN A 22 9.05 11.11 15.11
CA GLN A 22 8.25 12.30 14.81
C GLN A 22 6.96 11.99 14.05
N ILE A 23 6.71 10.75 13.62
CA ILE A 23 5.53 10.41 12.82
C ILE A 23 4.53 9.63 13.64
N GLU A 24 3.32 10.18 13.69
CA GLU A 24 2.17 9.47 14.23
C GLU A 24 1.91 8.19 13.43
N VAL A 25 1.76 7.08 14.13
CA VAL A 25 1.55 5.74 13.53
C VAL A 25 0.40 5.74 12.49
N ASN A 26 -0.64 6.54 12.71
CA ASN A 26 -1.75 6.69 11.77
C ASN A 26 -1.34 7.38 10.45
N GLN A 27 -0.45 8.38 10.50
CA GLN A 27 0.08 9.04 9.30
C GLN A 27 0.94 8.08 8.47
N PHE A 28 1.69 7.21 9.14
CA PHE A 28 2.46 6.16 8.47
C PHE A 28 1.55 5.20 7.69
N VAL A 29 0.50 4.67 8.34
CA VAL A 29 -0.46 3.77 7.67
C VAL A 29 -1.22 4.48 6.54
N GLN A 30 -1.56 5.76 6.71
CA GLN A 30 -2.16 6.56 5.65
C GLN A 30 -1.22 6.68 4.43
N GLY A 31 0.08 6.91 4.67
CA GLY A 31 1.10 6.90 3.64
C GLY A 31 1.14 5.60 2.82
N LEU A 32 1.10 4.45 3.50
CA LEU A 32 1.04 3.14 2.83
C LEU A 32 -0.25 2.97 2.03
N THR A 33 -1.36 3.50 2.53
CA THR A 33 -2.66 3.49 1.82
C THR A 33 -2.58 4.25 0.50
N GLU A 34 -1.95 5.43 0.49
CA GLU A 34 -1.76 6.24 -0.71
C GLU A 34 -0.84 5.54 -1.74
N ILE A 35 0.28 4.97 -1.30
CA ILE A 35 1.20 4.24 -2.17
C ILE A 35 0.49 3.04 -2.81
N TYR A 36 -0.26 2.29 -2.01
CA TYR A 36 -1.04 1.15 -2.48
C TYR A 36 -2.06 1.57 -3.54
N GLY A 37 -2.81 2.66 -3.30
CA GLY A 37 -3.77 3.19 -4.27
C GLY A 37 -3.13 3.56 -5.61
N GLY A 38 -1.95 4.19 -5.59
CA GLY A 38 -1.20 4.50 -6.81
C GLY A 38 -0.77 3.26 -7.59
N LEU A 39 -0.30 2.22 -6.90
CA LEU A 39 0.05 0.93 -7.52
C LEU A 39 -1.19 0.21 -8.08
N LEU A 40 -2.33 0.31 -7.38
CA LEU A 40 -3.58 -0.31 -7.82
C LEU A 40 -4.06 0.30 -9.14
N GLU A 41 -4.05 1.62 -9.26
CA GLU A 41 -4.45 2.30 -10.49
C GLU A 41 -3.50 1.98 -11.65
N ALA A 42 -2.19 1.95 -11.42
CA ALA A 42 -1.21 1.53 -12.44
C ALA A 42 -1.43 0.06 -12.88
N ALA A 43 -1.76 -0.82 -11.93
CA ALA A 43 -2.02 -2.22 -12.21
C ALA A 43 -3.32 -2.44 -13.01
N LYS A 44 -4.37 -1.65 -12.71
CA LYS A 44 -5.62 -1.60 -13.51
C LYS A 44 -5.39 -1.04 -14.91
N ALA A 45 -4.50 -0.05 -15.04
CA ALA A 45 -4.06 0.49 -16.32
C ALA A 45 -3.14 -0.46 -17.12
N ARG A 46 -2.83 -1.65 -16.57
CA ARG A 46 -1.94 -2.66 -17.16
C ARG A 46 -0.55 -2.12 -17.48
N GLU A 47 -0.06 -1.17 -16.68
CA GLU A 47 1.30 -0.68 -16.80
C GLU A 47 2.29 -1.82 -16.47
N THR A 48 3.35 -1.96 -17.28
CA THR A 48 4.34 -3.02 -17.14
C THR A 48 4.93 -3.06 -15.73
N GLY A 49 4.93 -4.24 -15.11
CA GLY A 49 5.48 -4.46 -13.76
C GLY A 49 4.60 -4.01 -12.59
N ALA A 50 3.55 -3.21 -12.83
CA ALA A 50 2.73 -2.65 -11.76
C ALA A 50 1.97 -3.73 -10.95
N ARG A 51 1.47 -4.79 -11.61
CA ARG A 51 0.77 -5.90 -10.93
C ARG A 51 1.67 -6.65 -9.95
N ALA A 52 2.89 -6.99 -10.37
CA ALA A 52 3.87 -7.65 -9.51
C ALA A 52 4.22 -6.75 -8.33
N LYS A 53 4.48 -5.46 -8.60
CA LYS A 53 4.82 -4.52 -7.54
C LYS A 53 3.69 -4.26 -6.56
N LEU A 54 2.44 -4.22 -7.03
CA LEU A 54 1.25 -4.11 -6.20
C LEU A 54 1.13 -5.30 -5.25
N ALA A 55 1.33 -6.53 -5.74
CA ALA A 55 1.26 -7.74 -4.92
C ALA A 55 2.34 -7.75 -3.82
N ASP A 56 3.58 -7.42 -4.16
CA ASP A 56 4.67 -7.30 -3.18
C ASP A 56 4.36 -6.24 -2.12
N PHE A 57 3.90 -5.07 -2.56
CA PHE A 57 3.59 -3.96 -1.65
C PHE A 57 2.36 -4.23 -0.78
N ALA A 58 1.38 -4.99 -1.26
CA ALA A 58 0.22 -5.40 -0.48
C ALA A 58 0.61 -6.20 0.77
N VAL A 59 1.60 -7.09 0.65
CA VAL A 59 2.13 -7.85 1.79
C VAL A 59 2.77 -6.91 2.82
N GLU A 60 3.59 -5.97 2.37
CA GLU A 60 4.20 -4.94 3.24
C GLU A 60 3.12 -4.15 3.99
N TYR A 61 2.14 -3.62 3.25
CA TYR A 61 1.06 -2.82 3.82
C TYR A 61 0.25 -3.59 4.86
N LEU A 62 -0.12 -4.84 4.57
CA LEU A 62 -0.89 -5.67 5.49
C LEU A 62 -0.09 -6.04 6.75
N ASN A 63 1.22 -6.27 6.65
CA ASN A 63 2.06 -6.54 7.80
C ASN A 63 2.13 -5.33 8.74
N VAL A 64 2.33 -4.13 8.19
CA VAL A 64 2.33 -2.90 8.99
C VAL A 64 0.96 -2.67 9.61
N ALA A 65 -0.12 -2.71 8.82
CA ALA A 65 -1.48 -2.48 9.32
C ALA A 65 -1.85 -3.48 10.43
N ARG A 66 -1.41 -4.74 10.31
CA ARG A 66 -1.60 -5.75 11.35
C ARG A 66 -0.87 -5.39 12.65
N ASN A 67 0.37 -4.94 12.57
CA ASN A 67 1.17 -4.56 13.73
C ASN A 67 0.57 -3.33 14.43
N VAL A 68 0.16 -2.33 13.66
CA VAL A 68 -0.42 -1.08 14.17
C VAL A 68 -1.78 -1.30 14.83
N TYR A 69 -2.70 -1.94 14.12
CA TYR A 69 -4.07 -2.14 14.61
C TYR A 69 -4.24 -3.45 15.38
N GLN A 70 -3.14 -4.17 15.65
CA GLN A 70 -3.10 -5.42 16.42
C GLN A 70 -4.11 -6.48 15.94
N GLY A 71 -4.36 -6.55 14.63
CA GLY A 71 -5.35 -7.46 14.06
C GLY A 71 -6.83 -7.12 14.36
N GLY A 72 -7.10 -5.95 14.93
CA GLY A 72 -8.43 -5.47 15.28
C GLY A 72 -9.31 -5.08 14.07
N PRO A 73 -10.48 -4.48 14.32
CA PRO A 73 -11.47 -4.18 13.27
C PRO A 73 -10.90 -3.36 12.09
N SER A 74 -10.09 -2.33 12.37
CA SER A 74 -9.45 -1.51 11.33
C SER A 74 -8.54 -2.32 10.41
N TYR A 75 -7.78 -3.27 10.95
CA TYR A 75 -6.96 -4.17 10.15
C TYR A 75 -7.82 -5.08 9.27
N LYS A 76 -8.91 -5.65 9.81
CA LYS A 76 -9.80 -6.52 9.03
C LYS A 76 -10.38 -5.77 7.82
N THR A 77 -10.87 -4.55 8.02
CA THR A 77 -11.38 -3.70 6.93
C THR A 77 -10.32 -3.46 5.85
N ILE A 78 -9.08 -3.15 6.23
CA ILE A 78 -7.98 -2.96 5.28
C ILE A 78 -7.68 -4.27 4.52
N LYS A 79 -7.59 -5.38 5.25
CA LYS A 79 -7.32 -6.71 4.68
C LYS A 79 -8.37 -7.11 3.65
N ASP A 80 -9.64 -6.99 4.01
CA ASP A 80 -10.75 -7.39 3.13
C ASP A 80 -10.75 -6.55 1.85
N ARG A 81 -10.48 -5.23 1.97
CA ARG A 81 -10.32 -4.34 0.81
C ARG A 81 -9.17 -4.78 -0.09
N VAL A 82 -7.98 -4.98 0.47
CA VAL A 82 -6.77 -5.36 -0.28
C VAL A 82 -6.95 -6.70 -1.00
N VAL A 83 -7.52 -7.70 -0.31
CA VAL A 83 -7.80 -9.02 -0.91
C VAL A 83 -8.77 -8.91 -2.09
N LYS A 84 -9.83 -8.12 -1.93
CA LYS A 84 -10.80 -7.88 -3.00
C LYS A 84 -10.13 -7.22 -4.22
N GLU A 85 -9.42 -6.12 -4.02
CA GLU A 85 -8.79 -5.34 -5.09
C GLU A 85 -7.70 -6.15 -5.83
N LEU A 86 -6.91 -6.96 -5.11
CA LEU A 86 -5.96 -7.88 -5.75
C LEU A 86 -6.67 -8.96 -6.58
N GLY A 87 -7.81 -9.47 -6.10
CA GLY A 87 -8.65 -10.40 -6.85
C GLY A 87 -9.13 -9.82 -8.19
N GLU A 88 -9.55 -8.55 -8.18
CA GLU A 88 -10.00 -7.84 -9.39
C GLU A 88 -8.88 -7.67 -10.43
N VAL A 89 -7.67 -7.34 -9.98
CA VAL A 89 -6.52 -7.11 -10.86
C VAL A 89 -5.92 -8.42 -11.41
N THR A 90 -6.03 -9.51 -10.67
CA THR A 90 -5.51 -10.84 -11.09
C THR A 90 -6.46 -11.58 -12.04
N ALA A 91 -7.77 -11.32 -11.94
CA ALA A 91 -8.78 -11.91 -12.81
C ALA A 91 -8.92 -11.20 -14.18
N SER A 92 -8.30 -10.03 -14.36
CA SER A 92 -8.43 -9.16 -15.54
C SER A 92 -7.19 -9.14 -16.42
#